data_AF-A0A7I7MYD3-F1
#
_entry.id   AF-A0A7I7MYD3-F1
#
_cell.length_a   1.000
_cell.length_b   1.000
_cell.length_c   1.000
_cell.angle_alpha   90.00
_cell.angle_beta   90.00
_cell.angle_gamma   90.00
#
_symmetry.space_group_name_H-M   'P 1'
#
loop_
_entity.id
_entity.type
_entity.pdbx_description
1 polymer ?
#
loop_
_entity_poly.entity_id
_entity_poly.type
_entity_poly.pdbx_seq_one_letter_code
_entity_poly.pdbx_strand_id
1 'polypeptide(L)'
;MRHRRRFLRATLAAMLAAGCGACTVAPVASSDRPSESSTVAPLPVRPVGTTAPPSPGVPPVGAAASAAGFVDVRAVVPDALIDLRYATTNNVTHTQLYPSGARCLVHQSMAHGLAAAATALRPQGQLLVFWDCYRPHNVQITLFNVVSNPAWVARPGPYARSHEAGRSVDVTFASAQPQCPPERQLRGLCLADMGTDFDDFTARANAFATRDVSAAAQANRARLRDAMNHGGLTTYSGEWWHFDGPGAGIDHPILDLPID
;
A
#
# COMPACT_ATOMS: atom_id res chain seq x y z
N MET A 1 5.39 47.47 37.46
CA MET A 1 4.59 47.22 38.67
C MET A 1 3.28 46.53 38.26
N ARG A 2 2.91 45.48 39.01
CA ARG A 2 1.62 44.75 39.10
C ARG A 2 0.39 45.62 38.82
N HIS A 3 -0.81 45.18 38.43
CA HIS A 3 -1.56 43.93 38.24
C HIS A 3 -2.90 44.44 37.61
N ARG A 4 -3.72 43.70 36.85
CA ARG A 4 -4.65 42.66 37.33
C ARG A 4 -5.37 42.05 36.13
N ARG A 5 -5.38 40.72 36.07
CA ARG A 5 -6.29 39.90 35.27
C ARG A 5 -7.69 39.93 35.91
N ARG A 6 -8.75 39.87 35.11
CA ARG A 6 -10.08 39.39 35.54
C ARG A 6 -10.57 38.33 34.56
N PHE A 7 -10.59 37.10 35.06
CA PHE A 7 -11.31 35.96 34.51
C PHE A 7 -12.80 36.11 34.85
N LEU A 8 -13.69 35.82 33.91
CA LEU A 8 -15.09 35.52 34.21
C LEU A 8 -15.27 34.00 34.15
N ARG A 9 -15.73 33.44 35.28
CA ARG A 9 -16.08 32.03 35.47
C ARG A 9 -17.54 31.80 35.07
N ALA A 10 -17.79 30.60 34.56
CA ALA A 10 -19.09 30.02 34.25
C ALA A 10 -19.98 29.85 35.48
N THR A 11 -21.30 29.88 35.26
CA THR A 11 -22.31 29.36 36.19
C THR A 11 -23.24 28.39 35.45
N LEU A 12 -23.20 27.15 35.94
CA LEU A 12 -24.15 26.07 35.68
C LEU A 12 -25.28 26.19 36.72
N ALA A 13 -26.54 26.09 36.32
CA ALA A 13 -27.67 25.95 37.24
C ALA A 13 -28.56 24.80 36.78
N ALA A 14 -28.86 23.91 37.71
CA ALA A 14 -29.64 22.70 37.52
C ALA A 14 -30.93 22.74 38.36
N MET A 15 -31.99 22.18 37.77
CA MET A 15 -33.03 21.31 38.35
C MET A 15 -34.28 21.85 39.12
N LEU A 16 -35.41 21.19 38.75
CA LEU A 16 -36.63 20.81 39.51
C LEU A 16 -37.68 21.92 39.77
N ALA A 17 -39.01 21.73 39.67
CA ALA A 17 -39.90 20.60 39.37
C ALA A 17 -41.36 21.08 39.14
N ALA A 18 -42.23 20.13 38.77
CA ALA A 18 -43.67 19.99 39.06
C ALA A 18 -44.72 20.48 38.03
N GLY A 19 -45.63 19.56 37.69
CA GLY A 19 -46.92 19.88 37.04
C GLY A 19 -47.60 18.68 36.35
N CYS A 20 -48.32 17.86 37.13
CA CYS A 20 -49.23 16.81 36.64
C CYS A 20 -50.41 17.37 35.83
N GLY A 21 -50.81 16.67 34.76
CA GLY A 21 -52.08 16.85 34.08
C GLY A 21 -52.44 15.58 33.31
N ALA A 22 -53.37 14.79 33.84
CA ALA A 22 -53.83 13.54 33.27
C ALA A 22 -54.68 13.77 32.01
N CYS A 23 -54.53 12.89 31.01
CA CYS A 23 -55.56 12.61 30.01
C CYS A 23 -55.61 11.10 29.78
N THR A 24 -56.82 10.56 29.97
CA THR A 24 -57.25 9.17 29.83
C THR A 24 -57.19 8.71 28.36
N VAL A 25 -56.69 7.49 28.13
CA VAL A 25 -56.71 6.80 26.82
C VAL A 25 -57.61 5.57 26.95
N ALA A 26 -58.59 5.47 26.05
CA ALA A 26 -59.50 4.33 25.90
C ALA A 26 -58.82 3.17 25.14
N PRO A 27 -59.25 1.91 25.34
CA PRO A 27 -58.58 0.74 24.76
C PRO A 27 -59.06 0.47 23.33
N VAL A 28 -58.12 0.19 22.42
CA VAL A 28 -58.40 -0.35 21.09
C VAL A 28 -58.06 -1.84 21.09
N ALA A 29 -59.01 -2.64 20.60
CA ALA A 29 -58.99 -4.09 20.59
C ALA A 29 -57.89 -4.68 19.69
N SER A 30 -57.23 -5.72 20.22
CA SER A 30 -56.28 -6.57 19.50
C SER A 30 -56.98 -7.38 18.41
N SER A 31 -56.36 -7.41 17.23
CA SER A 31 -56.61 -8.44 16.22
C SER A 31 -55.34 -9.25 16.04
N ASP A 32 -55.37 -10.48 16.57
CA ASP A 32 -54.32 -11.47 16.39
C ASP A 32 -54.27 -11.91 14.92
N ARG A 33 -53.12 -11.73 14.27
CA ARG A 33 -52.72 -12.51 13.11
C ARG A 33 -51.40 -13.20 13.42
N PRO A 34 -51.27 -14.52 13.22
CA PRO A 34 -50.01 -15.21 13.42
C PRO A 34 -49.02 -14.84 12.30
N SER A 35 -47.84 -14.35 12.70
CA SER A 35 -46.69 -14.14 11.82
C SER A 35 -46.06 -15.50 11.48
N GLU A 36 -46.09 -15.87 10.21
CA GLU A 36 -45.34 -17.01 9.68
C GLU A 36 -43.83 -16.76 9.80
N SER A 37 -43.16 -17.63 10.54
CA SER A 37 -41.70 -17.67 10.67
C SER A 37 -41.10 -18.24 9.38
N SER A 38 -40.66 -17.36 8.48
CA SER A 38 -39.92 -17.77 7.29
C SER A 38 -38.45 -18.02 7.67
N THR A 39 -38.11 -19.30 7.82
CA THR A 39 -36.74 -19.76 8.02
C THR A 39 -36.00 -19.66 6.69
N VAL A 40 -35.20 -18.61 6.52
CA VAL A 40 -34.30 -18.49 5.36
C VAL A 40 -33.11 -19.42 5.58
N ALA A 41 -33.05 -20.51 4.79
CA ALA A 41 -31.89 -21.39 4.76
C ALA A 41 -30.66 -20.62 4.24
N PRO A 42 -29.48 -20.74 4.89
CA PRO A 42 -28.27 -20.09 4.39
C PRO A 42 -27.82 -20.77 3.09
N LEU A 43 -27.63 -19.96 2.04
CA LEU A 43 -27.03 -20.40 0.79
C LEU A 43 -25.59 -20.87 1.03
N PRO A 44 -25.13 -21.94 0.35
CA PRO A 44 -23.76 -22.41 0.50
C PRO A 44 -22.79 -21.38 -0.10
N VAL A 45 -21.96 -20.78 0.76
CA VAL A 45 -20.83 -19.96 0.32
C VAL A 45 -19.78 -20.90 -0.27
N ARG A 46 -19.64 -20.89 -1.60
CA ARG A 46 -18.52 -21.58 -2.26
C ARG A 46 -17.23 -20.82 -1.94
N PRO A 47 -16.12 -21.50 -1.59
CA PRO A 47 -14.84 -20.84 -1.47
C PRO A 47 -14.43 -20.30 -2.85
N VAL A 48 -14.24 -18.99 -2.94
CA VAL A 48 -13.66 -18.36 -4.12
C VAL A 48 -12.17 -18.68 -4.09
N GLY A 49 -11.79 -19.76 -4.76
CA GLY A 49 -10.39 -19.99 -5.12
C GLY A 49 -10.00 -19.00 -6.21
N THR A 50 -9.57 -17.79 -5.84
CA THR A 50 -9.06 -16.80 -6.79
C THR A 50 -7.64 -17.17 -7.18
N THR A 51 -7.47 -18.13 -8.08
CA THR A 51 -6.27 -18.20 -8.92
C THR A 51 -6.62 -17.52 -10.23
N ALA A 52 -6.24 -16.25 -10.37
CA ALA A 52 -6.30 -15.57 -11.65
C ALA A 52 -5.41 -16.36 -12.65
N PRO A 53 -5.90 -16.69 -13.86
CA PRO A 53 -5.07 -17.37 -14.84
C PRO A 53 -3.86 -16.49 -15.20
N PRO A 54 -2.67 -17.08 -15.45
CA PRO A 54 -1.49 -16.31 -15.86
C PRO A 54 -1.79 -15.56 -17.16
N SER A 55 -1.48 -14.27 -17.18
CA SER A 55 -1.60 -13.47 -18.40
C SER A 55 -0.74 -14.09 -19.52
N PRO A 56 -1.28 -14.27 -20.73
CA PRO A 56 -0.55 -14.91 -21.82
C PRO A 56 0.69 -14.10 -22.16
N GLY A 57 1.88 -14.67 -21.91
CA GLY A 57 3.17 -14.10 -22.30
C GLY A 57 4.20 -13.94 -21.18
N VAL A 58 3.84 -14.11 -19.90
CA VAL A 58 4.81 -14.09 -18.80
C VAL A 58 5.24 -15.52 -18.46
N PRO A 59 6.53 -15.87 -18.57
CA PRO A 59 7.01 -17.21 -18.19
C PRO A 59 6.66 -17.52 -16.72
N PRO A 60 6.36 -18.78 -16.39
CA PRO A 60 6.19 -19.17 -14.99
C PRO A 60 7.46 -18.85 -14.18
N VAL A 61 7.30 -18.63 -12.87
CA VAL A 61 8.45 -18.54 -11.94
C VAL A 61 9.01 -19.94 -11.69
N GLY A 62 10.26 -20.02 -11.20
CA GLY A 62 10.88 -21.29 -10.84
C GLY A 62 10.04 -22.09 -9.82
N ALA A 63 10.17 -23.42 -9.82
CA ALA A 63 9.35 -24.30 -8.99
C ALA A 63 9.40 -23.95 -7.49
N ALA A 64 10.58 -23.59 -6.96
CA ALA A 64 10.75 -23.18 -5.57
C ALA A 64 9.98 -21.88 -5.27
N ALA A 65 10.07 -20.87 -6.15
CA ALA A 65 9.34 -19.62 -6.00
C ALA A 65 7.82 -19.85 -6.10
N SER A 66 7.38 -20.66 -7.06
CA SER A 66 5.97 -21.03 -7.20
C SER A 66 5.43 -21.76 -5.96
N ALA A 67 6.20 -22.71 -5.41
CA ALA A 67 5.83 -23.43 -4.19
C ALA A 67 5.74 -22.51 -2.96
N ALA A 68 6.58 -21.47 -2.92
CA ALA A 68 6.52 -20.42 -1.91
C ALA A 68 5.41 -19.38 -2.16
N GLY A 69 4.59 -19.55 -3.20
CA GLY A 69 3.46 -18.68 -3.53
C GLY A 69 3.86 -17.39 -4.25
N PHE A 70 5.06 -17.29 -4.81
CA PHE A 70 5.48 -16.14 -5.60
C PHE A 70 4.93 -16.19 -7.02
N VAL A 71 4.64 -15.01 -7.54
CA VAL A 71 4.26 -14.76 -8.93
C VAL A 71 5.05 -13.57 -9.45
N ASP A 72 5.25 -13.52 -10.76
CA ASP A 72 5.74 -12.31 -11.41
C ASP A 72 4.63 -11.26 -11.45
N VAL A 73 4.95 -10.02 -11.09
CA VAL A 73 3.96 -8.95 -11.06
C VAL A 73 3.28 -8.73 -12.41
N ARG A 74 3.96 -9.00 -13.53
CA ARG A 74 3.36 -8.86 -14.87
C ARG A 74 2.28 -9.91 -15.16
N ALA A 75 2.27 -11.03 -14.44
CA ALA A 75 1.16 -11.99 -14.54
C ALA A 75 -0.14 -11.39 -13.98
N VAL A 76 -0.02 -10.44 -13.03
CA VAL A 76 -1.13 -9.77 -12.32
C VAL A 76 -1.46 -8.40 -12.93
N VAL A 77 -0.44 -7.63 -13.27
CA VAL A 77 -0.52 -6.28 -13.85
C VAL A 77 0.26 -6.30 -15.18
N PRO A 78 -0.37 -6.70 -16.30
CA PRO A 78 0.36 -6.96 -17.56
C PRO A 78 1.07 -5.74 -18.15
N ASP A 79 0.56 -4.55 -17.87
CA ASP A 79 1.10 -3.25 -18.25
C ASP A 79 2.08 -2.66 -17.21
N ALA A 80 2.48 -3.43 -16.20
CA ALA A 80 3.45 -3.00 -15.21
C ALA A 80 4.80 -2.67 -15.85
N LEU A 81 5.27 -1.46 -15.56
CA LEU A 81 6.60 -1.00 -15.91
C LEU A 81 7.56 -1.49 -14.82
N ILE A 82 8.59 -2.22 -15.22
CA ILE A 82 9.58 -2.78 -14.28
C ILE A 82 10.87 -2.00 -14.47
N ASP A 83 11.30 -1.35 -13.39
CA ASP A 83 12.46 -0.48 -13.31
C ASP A 83 13.17 -0.77 -11.98
N LEU A 84 13.51 -2.04 -11.74
CA LEU A 84 14.06 -2.48 -10.45
C LEU A 84 15.36 -1.71 -10.15
N ARG A 85 15.31 -0.80 -9.17
CA ARG A 85 16.41 0.15 -8.89
C ARG A 85 17.67 -0.59 -8.44
N TYR A 86 17.51 -1.66 -7.67
CA TYR A 86 18.60 -2.52 -7.24
C TYR A 86 19.17 -3.43 -8.36
N ALA A 87 18.53 -3.52 -9.53
CA ALA A 87 19.11 -4.15 -10.73
C ALA A 87 19.97 -3.18 -11.57
N THR A 88 20.17 -1.95 -11.08
CA THR A 88 20.96 -0.90 -11.73
C THR A 88 21.91 -0.26 -10.71
N THR A 89 22.73 0.71 -11.11
CA THR A 89 23.50 1.56 -10.19
C THR A 89 22.71 2.75 -9.64
N ASN A 90 21.44 2.90 -10.03
CA ASN A 90 20.56 3.99 -9.59
C ASN A 90 19.84 3.61 -8.28
N ASN A 91 20.61 3.41 -7.22
CA ASN A 91 20.15 3.12 -5.87
C ASN A 91 21.17 3.64 -4.85
N VAL A 92 20.84 3.60 -3.55
CA VAL A 92 21.71 4.17 -2.51
C VAL A 92 23.12 3.56 -2.43
N THR A 93 23.30 2.31 -2.87
CA THR A 93 24.63 1.67 -2.86
C THR A 93 25.49 2.03 -4.06
N HIS A 94 24.90 2.70 -5.07
CA HIS A 94 25.50 2.97 -6.37
C HIS A 94 26.07 1.73 -7.09
N THR A 95 25.65 0.54 -6.66
CA THR A 95 26.11 -0.76 -7.15
C THR A 95 24.89 -1.58 -7.56
N GLN A 96 25.05 -2.43 -8.57
CA GLN A 96 24.02 -3.37 -8.97
C GLN A 96 23.98 -4.54 -7.98
N LEU A 97 22.81 -4.75 -7.34
CA LEU A 97 22.60 -5.80 -6.33
C LEU A 97 21.76 -6.97 -6.87
N TYR A 98 20.91 -6.73 -7.87
CA TYR A 98 20.13 -7.74 -8.58
C TYR A 98 20.74 -8.06 -9.94
N PRO A 99 20.52 -9.26 -10.51
CA PRO A 99 20.99 -9.59 -11.86
C PRO A 99 20.32 -8.71 -12.93
N SER A 100 21.02 -8.46 -14.04
CA SER A 100 20.51 -7.72 -15.20
C SER A 100 19.47 -8.58 -15.93
N GLY A 101 18.20 -8.43 -15.57
CA GLY A 101 17.12 -9.32 -16.00
C GLY A 101 16.24 -9.78 -14.85
N ALA A 102 16.53 -9.35 -13.62
CA ALA A 102 15.72 -9.66 -12.46
C ALA A 102 14.23 -9.38 -12.70
N ARG A 103 13.41 -10.29 -12.18
CA ARG A 103 11.97 -10.27 -12.23
C ARG A 103 11.43 -9.62 -10.96
N CYS A 104 10.37 -8.83 -11.10
CA CYS A 104 9.63 -8.33 -9.94
C CYS A 104 8.70 -9.44 -9.44
N LEU A 105 9.18 -10.20 -8.45
CA LEU A 105 8.39 -11.26 -7.82
C LEU A 105 7.63 -10.70 -6.61
N VAL A 106 6.37 -11.11 -6.45
CA VAL A 106 5.54 -10.81 -5.27
C VAL A 106 4.82 -12.06 -4.82
N HIS A 107 4.52 -12.19 -3.53
CA HIS A 107 3.67 -13.25 -3.03
C HIS A 107 2.24 -13.04 -3.56
N GLN A 108 1.56 -14.12 -3.92
CA GLN A 108 0.21 -14.12 -4.52
C GLN A 108 -0.85 -13.34 -3.73
N SER A 109 -0.65 -13.14 -2.43
CA SER A 109 -1.52 -12.28 -1.59
C SER A 109 -1.53 -10.82 -2.03
N MET A 110 -0.50 -10.36 -2.74
CA MET A 110 -0.43 -9.01 -3.30
C MET A 110 -1.28 -8.86 -4.58
N ALA A 111 -1.62 -9.97 -5.23
CA ALA A 111 -2.10 -9.96 -6.61
C ALA A 111 -3.39 -9.12 -6.78
N HIS A 112 -4.39 -9.38 -5.93
CA HIS A 112 -5.65 -8.63 -5.98
C HIS A 112 -5.42 -7.13 -5.77
N GLY A 113 -4.61 -6.75 -4.76
CA GLY A 113 -4.38 -5.35 -4.43
C GLY A 113 -3.64 -4.59 -5.53
N LEU A 114 -2.62 -5.21 -6.13
CA LEU A 114 -1.87 -4.60 -7.23
C LEU A 114 -2.72 -4.47 -8.50
N ALA A 115 -3.55 -5.46 -8.82
CA ALA A 115 -4.47 -5.39 -9.95
C ALA A 115 -5.52 -4.28 -9.77
N ALA A 116 -6.07 -4.14 -8.56
CA ALA A 116 -7.03 -3.09 -8.23
C ALA A 116 -6.38 -1.69 -8.26
N ALA A 117 -5.17 -1.54 -7.70
CA ALA A 117 -4.43 -0.28 -7.74
C ALA A 117 -4.10 0.15 -9.17
N ALA A 118 -3.61 -0.77 -10.01
CA ALA A 118 -3.38 -0.50 -11.43
C ALA A 118 -4.67 -0.07 -12.13
N THR A 119 -5.79 -0.75 -11.83
CA THR A 119 -7.10 -0.40 -12.40
C THR A 119 -7.57 0.99 -12.00
N ALA A 120 -7.28 1.44 -10.76
CA ALA A 120 -7.64 2.77 -10.29
C ALA A 120 -6.83 3.90 -10.97
N LEU A 121 -5.59 3.62 -11.39
CA LEU A 121 -4.70 4.59 -12.06
C LEU A 121 -4.96 4.71 -13.56
N ARG A 122 -5.36 3.61 -14.23
CA ARG A 122 -5.58 3.56 -15.69
C ARG A 122 -6.51 4.65 -16.26
N PRO A 123 -7.63 5.06 -15.61
CA PRO A 123 -8.48 6.13 -16.13
C PRO A 123 -7.76 7.47 -16.30
N GLN A 124 -6.66 7.71 -15.59
CA GLN A 124 -5.83 8.90 -15.75
C GLN A 124 -4.64 8.68 -16.71
N GLY A 125 -4.61 7.55 -17.43
CA GLY A 125 -3.49 7.17 -18.30
C GLY A 125 -2.21 6.85 -17.53
N GLN A 126 -2.33 6.47 -16.26
CA GLN A 126 -1.20 6.19 -15.37
C GLN A 126 -0.96 4.68 -15.27
N LEU A 127 0.29 4.27 -15.42
CA LEU A 127 0.75 2.89 -15.29
C LEU A 127 1.64 2.77 -14.06
N LEU A 128 1.49 1.68 -13.29
CA LEU A 128 2.38 1.41 -12.15
C LEU A 128 3.79 1.11 -12.62
N VAL A 129 4.75 1.67 -11.88
CA VAL A 129 6.19 1.43 -12.04
C VAL A 129 6.69 0.77 -10.77
N PHE A 130 7.36 -0.37 -10.91
CA PHE A 130 7.91 -1.14 -9.79
C PHE A 130 9.42 -0.96 -9.72
N TRP A 131 9.88 -0.44 -8.58
CA TRP A 131 11.29 -0.17 -8.26
C TRP A 131 11.89 -1.22 -7.34
N ASP A 132 11.09 -1.82 -6.46
CA ASP A 132 11.48 -3.02 -5.73
C ASP A 132 10.27 -3.90 -5.38
N CYS A 133 10.51 -5.19 -5.26
CA CYS A 133 9.50 -6.22 -5.02
C CYS A 133 10.05 -7.23 -4.00
N TYR A 134 10.08 -8.52 -4.30
CA TYR A 134 10.84 -9.47 -3.48
C TYR A 134 12.33 -9.12 -3.44
N ARG A 135 12.88 -9.02 -2.23
CA ARG A 135 14.28 -8.73 -1.96
C ARG A 135 14.93 -9.93 -1.26
N PRO A 136 15.92 -10.60 -1.87
CA PRO A 136 16.71 -11.64 -1.20
C PRO A 136 17.39 -11.12 0.09
N HIS A 137 17.55 -11.99 1.10
CA HIS A 137 18.04 -11.58 2.42
C HIS A 137 19.46 -11.02 2.38
N ASN A 138 20.32 -11.58 1.53
CA ASN A 138 21.69 -11.07 1.33
C ASN A 138 21.70 -9.63 0.79
N VAL A 139 20.70 -9.23 0.00
CA VAL A 139 20.55 -7.86 -0.47
C VAL A 139 20.10 -6.96 0.67
N GLN A 140 19.16 -7.40 1.52
CA GLN A 140 18.77 -6.66 2.73
C GLN A 140 19.97 -6.40 3.66
N ILE A 141 20.82 -7.42 3.87
CA ILE A 141 22.08 -7.27 4.62
C ILE A 141 22.99 -6.22 3.97
N THR A 142 23.15 -6.30 2.65
CA THR A 142 24.02 -5.38 1.91
C THR A 142 23.53 -3.94 2.02
N LEU A 143 22.24 -3.70 1.84
CA LEU A 143 21.63 -2.36 2.00
C LEU A 143 21.84 -1.81 3.41
N PHE A 144 21.61 -2.63 4.45
CA PHE A 144 21.78 -2.19 5.83
C PHE A 144 23.25 -1.88 6.18
N ASN A 145 24.20 -2.56 5.55
CA ASN A 145 25.62 -2.26 5.73
C ASN A 145 26.02 -0.90 5.12
N VAL A 146 25.32 -0.45 4.07
CA VAL A 146 25.54 0.87 3.47
C VAL A 146 24.79 1.96 4.24
N VAL A 147 23.54 1.68 4.64
CA VAL A 147 22.68 2.61 5.38
C VAL A 147 22.30 1.98 6.72
N SER A 148 23.20 2.04 7.69
CA SER A 148 23.05 1.37 9.00
C SER A 148 22.06 2.05 9.96
N ASN A 149 21.14 2.87 9.43
CA ASN A 149 20.11 3.53 10.22
C ASN A 149 18.78 2.78 10.06
N PRO A 150 18.26 2.14 11.12
CA PRO A 150 17.01 1.37 11.07
C PRO A 150 15.75 2.22 10.86
N ALA A 151 15.86 3.56 10.90
CA ALA A 151 14.79 4.45 10.48
C ALA A 151 14.58 4.47 8.96
N TRP A 152 15.56 3.98 8.19
CA TRP A 152 15.62 4.08 6.73
C TRP A 152 15.76 2.73 6.05
N VAL A 153 16.56 1.83 6.60
CA VAL A 153 16.69 0.47 6.09
C VAL A 153 16.45 -0.50 7.23
N ALA A 154 15.46 -1.38 7.07
CA ALA A 154 15.11 -2.35 8.11
C ALA A 154 16.33 -3.18 8.52
N ARG A 155 16.54 -3.35 9.83
CA ARG A 155 17.62 -4.20 10.33
C ARG A 155 17.36 -5.65 9.91
N PRO A 156 18.31 -6.33 9.25
CA PRO A 156 18.18 -7.75 8.94
C PRO A 156 17.96 -8.56 10.24
N GLY A 157 17.04 -9.51 10.19
CA GLY A 157 16.67 -10.36 11.32
C GLY A 157 16.66 -11.84 10.93
N PRO A 158 16.24 -12.72 11.86
CA PRO A 158 16.15 -14.16 11.59
C PRO A 158 14.92 -14.56 10.77
N TYR A 159 14.02 -13.60 10.48
CA TYR A 159 12.77 -13.83 9.78
C TYR A 159 12.62 -12.85 8.62
N ALA A 160 11.99 -13.32 7.55
CA ALA A 160 11.58 -12.50 6.44
C ALA A 160 10.27 -11.77 6.77
N ARG A 161 10.25 -10.47 6.47
CA ARG A 161 9.06 -9.59 6.51
C ARG A 161 9.07 -8.75 5.25
N SER A 162 7.94 -8.09 4.96
CA SER A 162 7.86 -7.05 3.94
C SER A 162 8.44 -7.51 2.57
N HIS A 163 9.46 -6.84 2.03
CA HIS A 163 10.14 -7.19 0.79
C HIS A 163 10.76 -8.59 0.81
N GLU A 164 11.38 -9.01 1.92
CA GLU A 164 11.97 -10.36 2.05
C GLU A 164 10.91 -11.47 2.07
N ALA A 165 9.65 -11.12 2.36
CA ALA A 165 8.52 -12.04 2.27
C ALA A 165 7.76 -11.93 0.93
N GLY A 166 8.20 -11.04 0.03
CA GLY A 166 7.49 -10.73 -1.22
C GLY A 166 6.15 -10.03 -1.01
N ARG A 167 5.93 -9.43 0.16
CA ARG A 167 4.63 -8.88 0.59
C ARG A 167 4.63 -7.35 0.68
N SER A 168 5.64 -6.72 0.11
CA SER A 168 5.71 -5.27 -0.07
C SER A 168 6.25 -4.94 -1.45
N VAL A 169 5.95 -3.74 -1.90
CA VAL A 169 6.47 -3.19 -3.16
C VAL A 169 6.84 -1.74 -2.98
N ASP A 170 7.87 -1.33 -3.71
CA ASP A 170 8.25 0.08 -3.86
C ASP A 170 7.84 0.52 -5.25
N VAL A 171 6.93 1.49 -5.32
CA VAL A 171 6.27 1.87 -6.57
C VAL A 171 6.15 3.38 -6.76
N THR A 172 6.04 3.77 -8.02
CA THR A 172 5.48 5.04 -8.45
C THR A 172 4.50 4.79 -9.61
N PHE A 173 4.08 5.83 -10.31
CA PHE A 173 3.40 5.70 -11.59
C PHE A 173 4.04 6.57 -12.66
N ALA A 174 3.81 6.20 -13.92
CA ALA A 174 4.20 6.98 -15.09
C ALA A 174 3.00 7.24 -15.99
N SER A 175 3.01 8.37 -16.69
CA SER A 175 2.01 8.69 -17.71
C SER A 175 2.65 9.43 -18.89
N ALA A 176 1.94 9.49 -20.02
CA ALA A 176 2.37 10.33 -21.13
C ALA A 176 2.32 11.80 -20.69
N GLN A 177 3.41 12.55 -20.93
CA GLN A 177 3.47 13.98 -20.67
C GLN A 177 4.18 14.70 -21.81
N PRO A 178 3.72 15.90 -22.24
CA PRO A 178 4.38 16.66 -23.31
C PRO A 178 5.80 17.11 -22.95
N GLN A 179 6.05 17.35 -21.67
CA GLN A 179 7.34 17.80 -21.15
C GLN A 179 7.73 16.87 -20.01
N CYS A 180 8.77 16.07 -20.24
CA CYS A 180 9.34 15.20 -19.21
C CYS A 180 10.84 15.45 -19.11
N PRO A 181 11.34 15.86 -17.94
CA PRO A 181 12.78 15.97 -17.70
C PRO A 181 13.48 14.64 -17.97
N PRO A 182 14.70 14.64 -18.57
CA PRO A 182 15.40 13.40 -18.94
C PRO A 182 15.51 12.38 -17.80
N GLU A 183 15.74 12.84 -16.58
CA GLU A 183 15.87 12.01 -15.38
C GLU A 183 14.58 11.30 -14.96
N ARG A 184 13.41 11.74 -15.46
CA ARG A 184 12.10 11.10 -15.20
C ARG A 184 11.56 10.36 -16.41
N GLN A 185 12.28 10.31 -17.51
CA GLN A 185 11.83 9.57 -18.70
C GLN A 185 12.00 8.06 -18.48
N LEU A 186 10.90 7.33 -18.62
CA LEU A 186 10.90 5.87 -18.58
C LEU A 186 10.12 5.35 -19.79
N ARG A 187 10.84 4.77 -20.76
CA ARG A 187 10.24 4.10 -21.94
C ARG A 187 9.23 4.98 -22.69
N GLY A 188 9.54 6.27 -22.86
CA GLY A 188 8.66 7.24 -23.56
C GLY A 188 7.50 7.78 -22.70
N LEU A 189 7.43 7.39 -21.43
CA LEU A 189 6.52 7.95 -20.43
C LEU A 189 7.29 8.82 -19.44
N CYS A 190 6.56 9.58 -18.63
CA CYS A 190 7.13 10.40 -17.58
C CYS A 190 6.76 9.85 -16.20
N LEU A 191 7.77 9.56 -15.38
CA LEU A 191 7.62 9.26 -13.97
C LEU A 191 6.97 10.45 -13.27
N ALA A 192 6.03 10.17 -12.36
CA ALA A 192 5.43 11.18 -11.52
C ALA A 192 6.50 11.92 -10.70
N ASP A 193 6.42 13.24 -10.65
CA ASP A 193 7.22 14.01 -9.69
C ASP A 193 6.66 13.77 -8.29
N MET A 194 7.46 13.13 -7.44
CA MET A 194 7.10 12.82 -6.06
C MET A 194 7.86 13.69 -5.06
N GLY A 195 8.60 14.70 -5.51
CA GLY A 195 9.32 15.67 -4.67
C GLY A 195 10.65 15.19 -4.07
N THR A 196 10.89 13.88 -4.11
CA THR A 196 12.17 13.20 -3.88
C THR A 196 12.25 12.01 -4.82
N ASP A 197 13.45 11.48 -5.07
CA ASP A 197 13.58 10.17 -5.73
C ASP A 197 13.40 9.03 -4.70
N PHE A 198 13.45 7.79 -5.20
CA PHE A 198 13.60 6.56 -4.41
C PHE A 198 14.87 6.59 -3.55
N ASP A 199 14.86 5.88 -2.41
CA ASP A 199 15.96 5.84 -1.43
C ASP A 199 16.39 7.23 -0.89
N ASP A 200 15.53 8.26 -0.96
CA ASP A 200 15.78 9.53 -0.29
C ASP A 200 15.55 9.36 1.23
N PHE A 201 16.63 9.32 1.99
CA PHE A 201 16.61 9.11 3.44
C PHE A 201 16.51 10.40 4.24
N THR A 202 15.64 11.31 3.80
CA THR A 202 15.29 12.55 4.50
C THR A 202 13.81 12.57 4.86
N ALA A 203 13.42 13.44 5.80
CA ALA A 203 12.02 13.62 6.18
C ALA A 203 11.10 14.08 5.03
N ARG A 204 11.67 14.56 3.91
CA ARG A 204 10.92 14.87 2.69
C ARG A 204 10.35 13.61 2.03
N ALA A 205 10.95 12.45 2.24
CA ALA A 205 10.47 11.19 1.68
C ALA A 205 9.29 10.57 2.43
N ASN A 206 9.02 11.01 3.66
CA ASN A 206 7.86 10.52 4.43
C ASN A 206 6.56 10.63 3.62
N ALA A 207 5.70 9.62 3.68
CA ALA A 207 4.54 9.47 2.80
C ALA A 207 3.54 10.65 2.83
N PHE A 208 3.53 11.40 3.93
CA PHE A 208 2.64 12.55 4.17
C PHE A 208 3.41 13.87 4.35
N ALA A 209 4.68 13.94 3.96
CA ALA A 209 5.48 15.15 4.07
C ALA A 209 4.88 16.30 3.22
N THR A 210 4.74 17.47 3.85
CA THR A 210 4.27 18.70 3.19
C THR A 210 5.32 19.80 3.14
N ARG A 211 6.28 19.77 4.07
CA ARG A 211 7.38 20.73 4.13
C ARG A 211 8.38 20.43 3.02
N ASP A 212 8.71 21.44 2.22
CA ASP A 212 9.66 21.35 1.10
C ASP A 212 9.30 20.30 0.04
N VAL A 213 8.02 19.94 -0.05
CA VAL A 213 7.43 19.08 -1.09
C VAL A 213 6.40 19.90 -1.85
N SER A 214 6.51 19.99 -3.17
CA SER A 214 5.59 20.80 -3.98
C SER A 214 4.15 20.31 -3.86
N ALA A 215 3.16 21.19 -4.06
CA ALA A 215 1.74 20.78 -4.03
C ALA A 215 1.42 19.71 -5.09
N ALA A 216 2.08 19.78 -6.25
CA ALA A 216 1.94 18.78 -7.30
C ALA A 216 2.48 17.40 -6.86
N ALA A 217 3.64 17.37 -6.21
CA ALA A 217 4.21 16.14 -5.66
C ALA A 217 3.35 15.56 -4.53
N GLN A 218 2.84 16.38 -3.62
CA GLN A 218 1.89 15.94 -2.59
C GLN A 218 0.63 15.31 -3.20
N ALA A 219 0.09 15.92 -4.26
CA ALA A 219 -1.06 15.38 -4.98
C ALA A 219 -0.74 14.06 -5.71
N ASN A 220 0.48 13.89 -6.26
CA ASN A 220 0.93 12.63 -6.84
C ASN A 220 1.04 11.53 -5.77
N ARG A 221 1.65 11.83 -4.61
CA ARG A 221 1.72 10.88 -3.49
C ARG A 221 0.34 10.47 -3.00
N ALA A 222 -0.59 11.43 -2.90
CA ALA A 222 -1.98 11.14 -2.53
C ALA A 222 -2.65 10.21 -3.56
N ARG A 223 -2.53 10.50 -4.87
CA ARG A 223 -3.05 9.63 -5.93
C ARG A 223 -2.52 8.20 -5.85
N LEU A 224 -1.21 8.05 -5.72
CA LEU A 224 -0.58 6.73 -5.61
C LEU A 224 -1.12 6.00 -4.37
N ARG A 225 -1.10 6.66 -3.22
CA ARG A 225 -1.61 6.09 -1.97
C ARG A 225 -3.07 5.69 -2.06
N ASP A 226 -3.93 6.53 -2.61
CA ASP A 226 -5.35 6.26 -2.72
C ASP A 226 -5.60 5.05 -3.64
N ALA A 227 -4.86 4.93 -4.74
CA ALA A 227 -4.92 3.76 -5.62
C ALA A 227 -4.46 2.47 -4.92
N MET A 228 -3.33 2.52 -4.20
CA MET A 228 -2.81 1.36 -3.47
C MET A 228 -3.75 0.95 -2.32
N ASN A 229 -4.29 1.91 -1.56
CA ASN A 229 -5.27 1.70 -0.51
C ASN A 229 -6.59 1.14 -1.05
N HIS A 230 -7.02 1.56 -2.24
CA HIS A 230 -8.20 1.00 -2.90
C HIS A 230 -8.05 -0.51 -3.15
N GLY A 231 -6.84 -0.98 -3.44
CA GLY A 231 -6.51 -2.41 -3.52
C GLY A 231 -6.35 -3.12 -2.18
N GLY A 232 -6.44 -2.41 -1.05
CA GLY A 232 -6.20 -2.96 0.29
C GLY A 232 -4.72 -3.06 0.67
N LEU A 233 -3.84 -2.37 -0.04
CA LEU A 233 -2.42 -2.24 0.32
C LEU A 233 -2.25 -1.02 1.24
N THR A 234 -1.34 -1.10 2.20
CA THR A 234 -1.15 -0.08 3.24
C THR A 234 0.14 0.69 3.00
N THR A 235 0.08 2.01 3.01
CA THR A 235 1.27 2.86 2.92
C THR A 235 2.12 2.79 4.17
N TYR A 236 3.44 2.66 4.01
CA TYR A 236 4.37 2.89 5.11
C TYR A 236 4.61 4.39 5.32
N SER A 237 4.53 4.89 6.55
CA SER A 237 4.56 6.34 6.80
C SER A 237 5.93 6.99 6.57
N GLY A 238 7.00 6.21 6.68
CA GLY A 238 8.38 6.68 6.50
C GLY A 238 8.77 6.90 5.04
N GLU A 239 8.06 6.31 4.09
CA GLU A 239 8.47 6.27 2.67
C GLU A 239 7.24 6.39 1.77
N TRP A 240 7.21 7.37 0.86
CA TRP A 240 6.04 7.58 0.00
C TRP A 240 5.83 6.48 -1.05
N TRP A 241 6.89 5.74 -1.39
CA TRP A 241 6.90 4.71 -2.42
C TRP A 241 6.54 3.31 -1.90
N HIS A 242 6.64 3.07 -0.59
CA HIS A 242 6.53 1.74 0.02
C HIS A 242 5.09 1.39 0.40
N PHE A 243 4.65 0.21 -0.04
CA PHE A 243 3.32 -0.32 0.29
C PHE A 243 3.39 -1.78 0.73
N ASP A 244 2.77 -2.05 1.88
CA ASP A 244 2.62 -3.37 2.46
C ASP A 244 1.28 -4.00 2.07
N GLY A 245 1.29 -5.30 1.77
CA GLY A 245 0.07 -6.07 1.63
C GLY A 245 -0.19 -7.05 2.79
N PRO A 246 -1.17 -7.95 2.62
CA PRO A 246 -1.55 -8.90 3.65
C PRO A 246 -0.36 -9.71 4.16
N GLY A 247 -0.14 -9.69 5.46
CA GLY A 247 0.91 -10.47 6.13
C GLY A 247 2.33 -9.93 6.01
N ALA A 248 2.54 -8.71 5.52
CA ALA A 248 3.87 -8.09 5.41
C ALA A 248 4.60 -7.97 6.75
N GLY A 249 3.87 -7.68 7.84
CA GLY A 249 4.45 -7.57 9.19
C GLY A 249 4.57 -8.89 9.97
N ILE A 250 4.22 -10.02 9.37
CA ILE A 250 4.28 -11.34 10.01
C ILE A 250 5.66 -11.98 9.74
N ASP A 251 6.20 -12.72 10.71
CA ASP A 251 7.44 -13.47 10.54
C ASP A 251 7.25 -14.65 9.58
N HIS A 252 8.06 -14.71 8.53
CA HIS A 252 8.16 -15.82 7.58
C HIS A 252 9.58 -16.41 7.58
N PRO A 253 9.77 -17.66 7.12
CA PRO A 253 11.09 -18.19 6.83
C PRO A 253 11.80 -17.35 5.77
N ILE A 254 13.12 -17.16 5.91
CA ILE A 254 13.97 -16.61 4.85
C ILE A 254 14.09 -17.66 3.74
N LEU A 255 13.73 -17.27 2.51
CA LEU A 255 13.66 -18.20 1.38
C LEU A 255 14.84 -18.11 0.41
N ASP A 256 15.51 -16.95 0.34
CA ASP A 256 16.62 -16.65 -0.59
C ASP A 256 16.45 -17.23 -2.00
N LEU A 257 15.27 -16.99 -2.57
CA LEU A 257 14.90 -17.48 -3.89
C LEU A 257 15.66 -16.69 -4.97
N PRO A 258 16.08 -17.34 -6.08
CA PRO A 258 16.54 -16.63 -7.25
C PRO A 258 15.46 -15.70 -7.81
N ILE A 259 15.89 -14.56 -8.35
CA ILE A 259 15.01 -13.52 -8.90
C ILE A 259 15.20 -13.32 -10.40
N ASP A 260 15.88 -14.24 -11.09
CA ASP A 260 16.08 -14.24 -12.54
C ASP A 260 14.94 -14.92 -13.32
#